data_AF-A0A523A116-F1
#
_entry.id   AF-A0A523A116-F1
#
_cell.length_a   1.000
_cell.length_b   1.000
_cell.length_c   1.000
_cell.angle_alpha   90.00
_cell.angle_beta   90.00
_cell.angle_gamma   90.00
#
_symmetry.space_group_name_H-M   'P 1'
#
loop_
_entity.id
_entity.type
_entity.pdbx_description
1 polymer ?
#
loop_
_entity_poly.entity_id
_entity_poly.type
_entity_poly.pdbx_seq_one_letter_code
_entity_poly.pdbx_strand_id
1 'polypeptide(L)'
;MTTALHDLGTKKFRKLDYSRNNVRNNTTVRIMTIRVYHLCMSPAGAENELTRDMYFRLTRADRSSVEQVLAAPHEWTELGLSYQAVADVNYCDDPEEAYAKTNHIEWDWGRNRGVHLLTSNPRRSTSVGDYMVGDDGAVLLVDRCGFTKLDLGMSNQPRQDYEEAAMNAPHV
;
A
#
# COMPACT_ATOMS: atom_id res chain seq x y z
N MET A 1 -43.32 -16.38 -33.50
CA MET A 1 -42.64 -17.09 -32.40
C MET A 1 -41.36 -16.34 -32.13
N THR A 2 -41.36 -15.55 -31.06
CA THR A 2 -40.36 -14.52 -30.78
C THR A 2 -39.77 -14.85 -29.42
N THR A 3 -38.47 -15.14 -29.34
CA THR A 3 -37.80 -15.46 -28.07
C THR A 3 -36.78 -14.38 -27.75
N ALA A 4 -36.90 -13.86 -26.53
CA ALA A 4 -36.29 -12.65 -26.03
C ALA A 4 -34.77 -12.77 -25.80
N LEU A 5 -34.06 -11.69 -26.13
CA LEU A 5 -32.70 -11.40 -25.71
C LEU A 5 -32.69 -10.98 -24.24
N HIS A 6 -31.85 -11.63 -23.43
CA HIS A 6 -31.60 -11.29 -22.04
C HIS A 6 -30.82 -9.97 -21.93
N ASP A 7 -31.42 -9.03 -21.22
CA ASP A 7 -30.89 -7.73 -20.82
C ASP A 7 -29.92 -7.92 -19.63
N LEU A 8 -28.62 -7.66 -19.84
CA LEU A 8 -27.62 -7.62 -18.79
C LEU A 8 -27.61 -6.23 -18.17
N GLY A 9 -28.33 -6.11 -17.06
CA GLY A 9 -28.41 -4.90 -16.25
C GLY A 9 -27.03 -4.38 -15.85
N THR A 10 -26.65 -3.24 -16.42
CA THR A 10 -25.51 -2.44 -15.97
C THR A 10 -25.87 -1.79 -14.64
N LYS A 11 -25.32 -2.30 -13.53
CA LYS A 11 -25.37 -1.63 -12.23
C LYS A 11 -24.55 -0.33 -12.32
N LYS A 12 -25.24 0.78 -12.58
CA LYS A 12 -24.71 2.14 -12.39
C LYS A 12 -24.35 2.32 -10.92
N PHE A 13 -23.05 2.37 -10.60
CA PHE A 13 -22.57 2.82 -9.30
C PHE A 13 -22.93 4.30 -9.11
N ARG A 14 -23.65 4.61 -8.03
CA ARG A 14 -23.92 6.00 -7.62
C ARG A 14 -22.60 6.63 -7.21
N LYS A 15 -22.17 7.67 -7.94
CA LYS A 15 -21.22 8.67 -7.41
C LYS A 15 -21.85 9.32 -6.19
N LEU A 16 -21.19 9.21 -5.04
CA LEU A 16 -21.52 9.98 -3.85
C LEU A 16 -21.03 11.42 -4.09
N ASP A 17 -21.94 12.33 -4.41
CA ASP A 17 -21.66 13.76 -4.46
C ASP A 17 -21.52 14.29 -3.02
N TYR A 18 -20.28 14.39 -2.52
CA TYR A 18 -19.97 15.15 -1.32
C TYR A 18 -19.81 16.63 -1.69
N SER A 19 -20.94 17.35 -1.67
CA SER A 19 -20.95 18.81 -1.75
C SER A 19 -20.12 19.39 -0.60
N ARG A 20 -19.05 20.13 -0.96
CA ARG A 20 -18.17 20.84 -0.04
C ARG A 20 -18.93 21.97 0.67
N ASN A 21 -19.44 21.69 1.86
CA ASN A 21 -19.90 22.74 2.77
C ASN A 21 -18.67 23.45 3.38
N ASN A 22 -18.50 24.70 2.97
CA ASN A 22 -17.39 25.57 3.33
C ASN A 22 -17.65 26.21 4.70
N VAL A 23 -17.49 25.43 5.78
CA VAL A 23 -17.54 25.95 7.15
C VAL A 23 -16.11 26.27 7.59
N ARG A 24 -15.80 27.57 7.72
CA ARG A 24 -14.51 28.06 8.23
C ARG A 24 -14.43 27.85 9.74
N ASN A 25 -14.19 26.62 10.16
CA ASN A 25 -13.73 26.34 11.52
C ASN A 25 -12.21 26.37 11.52
N ASN A 26 -11.62 27.05 12.51
CA ASN A 26 -10.18 27.18 12.72
C ASN A 26 -9.60 25.85 13.26
N THR A 27 -9.94 24.74 12.62
CA THR A 27 -9.51 23.40 12.97
C THR A 27 -8.07 23.26 12.48
N THR A 28 -7.13 23.12 13.42
CA THR A 28 -5.77 22.71 13.10
C THR A 28 -5.84 21.41 12.31
N VAL A 29 -5.57 21.48 11.00
CA VAL A 29 -5.52 20.30 10.14
C VAL A 29 -4.31 19.49 10.56
N ARG A 30 -4.54 18.29 11.09
CA ARG A 30 -3.46 17.37 11.42
C ARG A 30 -2.96 16.76 10.11
N ILE A 31 -1.70 17.03 9.79
CA ILE A 31 -1.04 16.34 8.68
C ILE A 31 -0.59 14.98 9.22
N MET A 32 -1.04 13.93 8.57
CA MET A 32 -0.62 12.55 8.83
C MET A 32 0.39 12.13 7.77
N THR A 33 1.25 11.19 8.11
CA THR A 33 2.17 10.55 7.17
C THR A 33 1.79 9.08 6.99
N ILE A 34 1.85 8.62 5.74
CA ILE A 34 1.76 7.19 5.43
C ILE A 34 3.04 6.78 4.71
N ARG A 35 3.60 5.65 5.14
CA ARG A 35 4.78 5.07 4.49
C ARG A 35 4.35 3.99 3.51
N VAL A 36 4.86 4.05 2.30
CA VAL A 36 4.55 3.12 1.20
C VAL A 36 5.65 2.08 1.07
N TYR A 37 5.27 0.81 0.95
CA TYR A 37 6.16 -0.33 0.83
C TYR A 37 5.90 -1.10 -0.45
N HIS A 38 6.95 -1.29 -1.25
CA HIS A 38 6.89 -2.10 -2.47
C HIS A 38 7.28 -3.54 -2.21
N LEU A 39 6.50 -4.48 -2.76
CA LEU A 39 6.91 -5.87 -2.82
C LEU A 39 8.10 -6.03 -3.78
N CYS A 40 9.16 -6.67 -3.30
CA CYS A 40 10.40 -6.89 -4.04
C CYS A 40 10.79 -8.36 -4.00
N MET A 41 11.28 -8.87 -5.14
CA MET A 41 11.86 -10.20 -5.25
C MET A 41 13.28 -10.07 -5.81
N SER A 42 14.25 -10.62 -5.09
CA SER A 42 15.65 -10.68 -5.52
C SER A 42 15.85 -11.73 -6.63
N PRO A 43 16.98 -11.71 -7.36
CA PRO A 43 17.32 -12.76 -8.32
C PRO A 43 17.33 -14.17 -7.72
N ALA A 44 17.90 -14.33 -6.52
CA ALA A 44 17.90 -15.61 -5.81
C ALA A 44 16.47 -16.07 -5.46
N GLY A 45 15.63 -15.11 -5.05
CA GLY A 45 14.21 -15.37 -4.83
C GLY A 45 13.46 -15.80 -6.09
N ALA A 46 13.82 -15.26 -7.26
CA ALA A 46 13.22 -15.64 -8.52
C ALA A 46 13.57 -17.08 -8.95
N GLU A 47 14.65 -17.67 -8.43
CA GLU A 47 15.01 -19.07 -8.65
C GLU A 47 14.33 -20.02 -7.65
N ASN A 48 13.87 -19.50 -6.50
CA ASN A 48 13.18 -20.26 -5.48
C ASN A 48 11.68 -20.41 -5.79
N GLU A 49 11.18 -21.65 -5.84
CA GLU A 49 9.77 -21.93 -6.15
C GLU A 49 8.80 -21.42 -5.07
N LEU A 50 9.15 -21.57 -3.79
CA LEU A 50 8.33 -21.08 -2.68
C LEU A 50 8.21 -19.55 -2.72
N THR A 51 9.32 -18.86 -2.98
CA THR A 51 9.38 -17.40 -3.06
C THR A 51 8.53 -16.89 -4.24
N ARG A 52 8.64 -17.51 -5.42
CA ARG A 52 7.83 -17.16 -6.58
C ARG A 52 6.34 -17.37 -6.32
N ASP A 53 5.97 -18.52 -5.77
CA ASP A 53 4.58 -18.83 -5.47
C ASP A 53 4.01 -17.82 -4.46
N MET A 54 4.75 -17.52 -3.38
CA MET A 54 4.37 -16.49 -2.42
C MET A 54 4.21 -15.11 -3.10
N TYR A 55 5.17 -14.70 -3.93
CA TYR A 55 5.10 -13.45 -4.71
C TYR A 55 3.83 -13.40 -5.59
N PHE A 56 3.46 -14.51 -6.24
CA PHE A 56 2.24 -14.57 -7.05
C PHE A 56 0.95 -14.45 -6.21
N ARG A 57 0.92 -14.98 -4.99
CA ARG A 57 -0.22 -14.81 -4.08
C ARG A 57 -0.32 -13.36 -3.60
N LEU A 58 0.80 -12.75 -3.23
CA LEU A 58 0.86 -11.35 -2.78
C LEU A 58 0.42 -10.36 -3.88
N THR A 59 0.86 -10.56 -5.12
CA THR A 59 0.44 -9.74 -6.27
C THR A 59 -1.03 -9.94 -6.67
N ARG A 60 -1.74 -10.84 -6.00
CA ARG A 60 -3.21 -11.00 -6.08
C ARG A 60 -3.92 -10.43 -4.85
N ALA A 61 -3.20 -9.73 -3.98
CA ALA A 61 -3.67 -9.21 -2.70
C ALA A 61 -4.24 -10.31 -1.78
N ASP A 62 -3.65 -11.51 -1.81
CA ASP A 62 -4.00 -12.52 -0.81
C ASP A 62 -3.57 -12.07 0.57
N ARG A 63 -4.56 -11.62 1.34
CA ARG A 63 -4.40 -11.12 2.70
C ARG A 63 -3.62 -12.08 3.60
N SER A 64 -3.92 -13.37 3.54
CA SER A 64 -3.28 -14.36 4.42
C SER A 64 -1.78 -14.48 4.13
N SER A 65 -1.40 -14.40 2.86
CA SER A 65 -0.01 -14.38 2.42
C SER A 65 0.71 -13.11 2.89
N VAL A 66 0.07 -11.94 2.85
CA VAL A 66 0.67 -10.70 3.35
C VAL A 66 0.89 -10.77 4.86
N GLU A 67 -0.11 -11.22 5.61
CA GLU A 67 -0.02 -11.43 7.06
C GLU A 67 1.13 -12.40 7.41
N GLN A 68 1.27 -13.50 6.65
CA GLN A 68 2.35 -14.46 6.82
C GLN A 68 3.73 -13.83 6.59
N VAL A 69 3.89 -12.99 5.56
CA VAL A 69 5.17 -12.31 5.30
C VAL A 69 5.49 -11.29 6.38
N LEU A 70 4.49 -10.52 6.83
CA LEU A 70 4.67 -9.50 7.86
C LEU A 70 4.91 -10.10 9.25
N ALA A 71 4.44 -11.32 9.52
CA ALA A 71 4.70 -12.02 10.78
C ALA A 71 6.15 -12.51 10.92
N ALA A 72 6.85 -12.77 9.81
CA ALA A 72 8.21 -13.30 9.80
C ALA A 72 9.08 -12.67 8.68
N PRO A 73 9.26 -11.34 8.68
CA PRO A 73 9.88 -10.63 7.56
C PRO A 73 11.32 -11.07 7.29
N HIS A 74 12.07 -11.46 8.32
CA HIS A 74 13.44 -11.94 8.19
C HIS A 74 13.53 -13.24 7.40
N GLU A 75 12.66 -14.21 7.68
CA GLU A 75 12.64 -15.52 6.99
C GLU A 75 12.39 -15.35 5.48
N TRP A 76 11.43 -14.50 5.12
CA TRP A 76 11.14 -14.23 3.70
C TRP A 76 12.26 -13.46 3.01
N THR A 77 12.91 -12.55 3.74
CA THR A 77 14.05 -11.78 3.21
C THR A 77 15.22 -12.71 2.88
N GLU A 78 15.52 -13.70 3.74
CA GLU A 78 16.54 -14.72 3.46
C GLU A 78 16.21 -15.57 2.22
N LEU A 79 14.92 -15.81 1.98
CA LEU A 79 14.42 -16.49 0.78
C LEU A 79 14.33 -15.57 -0.46
N GLY A 80 14.72 -14.29 -0.31
CA GLY A 80 14.78 -13.33 -1.40
C GLY A 80 13.47 -12.60 -1.70
N LEU A 81 12.52 -12.58 -0.78
CA LEU A 81 11.26 -11.81 -0.86
C LEU A 81 11.20 -10.77 0.27
N SER A 82 10.99 -9.51 -0.08
CA SER A 82 10.95 -8.46 0.94
C SER A 82 10.01 -7.32 0.56
N TYR A 83 9.69 -6.50 1.56
CA TYR A 83 9.03 -5.22 1.35
C TYR A 83 10.01 -4.09 1.58
N GLN A 84 10.15 -3.20 0.60
CA GLN A 84 11.03 -2.04 0.68
C GLN A 84 10.21 -0.77 0.91
N ALA A 85 10.54 0.01 1.94
CA ALA A 85 9.99 1.36 2.08
C ALA A 85 10.49 2.25 0.94
N VAL A 86 9.56 2.90 0.22
CA VAL A 86 9.89 3.65 -1.00
C VAL A 86 9.46 5.11 -0.99
N ALA A 87 8.49 5.47 -0.16
CA ALA A 87 8.05 6.84 -0.03
C ALA A 87 7.36 7.08 1.31
N ASP A 88 7.47 8.30 1.81
CA ASP A 88 6.59 8.86 2.83
C ASP A 88 5.65 9.87 2.14
N VAL A 89 4.35 9.76 2.42
CA VAL A 89 3.32 10.61 1.82
C VAL A 89 2.55 11.33 2.92
N ASN A 90 2.61 12.66 2.90
CA ASN A 90 1.83 13.51 3.77
C ASN A 90 0.42 13.69 3.18
N TYR A 91 -0.59 13.45 4.00
CA TYR A 91 -2.00 13.55 3.63
C TYR A 91 -2.85 14.12 4.77
N CYS A 92 -4.05 14.59 4.45
CA CYS A 92 -4.98 15.15 5.42
C CYS A 92 -6.15 14.20 5.63
N ASP A 93 -6.13 13.42 6.71
CA ASP A 93 -7.20 12.54 7.22
C ASP A 93 -7.76 11.44 6.28
N ASP A 94 -7.38 11.44 4.99
CA ASP A 94 -7.88 10.49 3.99
C ASP A 94 -6.73 9.70 3.30
N PRO A 95 -6.59 8.40 3.60
CA PRO A 95 -5.62 7.53 2.93
C PRO A 95 -5.82 7.40 1.42
N GLU A 96 -7.02 7.68 0.87
CA GLU A 96 -7.23 7.72 -0.58
C GLU A 96 -6.40 8.81 -1.25
N GLU A 97 -6.14 9.92 -0.55
CA GLU A 97 -5.28 10.99 -1.07
C GLU A 97 -3.85 10.49 -1.27
N ALA A 98 -3.34 9.69 -0.32
CA ALA A 98 -2.01 9.11 -0.44
C ALA A 98 -1.93 8.13 -1.61
N TYR A 99 -2.92 7.24 -1.75
CA TYR A 99 -3.00 6.32 -2.87
C TYR A 99 -3.08 7.05 -4.22
N ALA A 100 -3.87 8.12 -4.31
CA ALA A 100 -3.98 8.92 -5.52
C ALA A 100 -2.64 9.56 -5.91
N LYS A 101 -1.82 9.98 -4.93
CA LYS A 101 -0.48 10.55 -5.16
C LYS A 101 0.57 9.52 -5.54
N THR A 102 0.34 8.24 -5.27
CA THR A 102 1.30 7.16 -5.55
C THR A 102 0.81 6.20 -6.64
N ASN A 103 -0.23 6.56 -7.40
CA ASN A 103 -0.75 5.71 -8.46
C ASN A 103 -0.91 6.47 -9.79
N HIS A 104 0.20 6.63 -10.51
CA HIS A 104 0.27 7.37 -11.78
C HIS A 104 1.01 6.60 -12.87
N ILE A 105 0.34 6.36 -14.01
CA ILE A 105 0.98 5.64 -15.13
C ILE A 105 2.05 6.51 -15.82
N GLU A 106 1.84 7.84 -15.85
CA GLU A 106 2.59 8.72 -16.74
C GLU A 106 3.84 9.34 -16.10
N TRP A 107 3.78 9.73 -14.82
CA TRP A 107 4.82 10.55 -14.18
C TRP A 107 5.27 9.99 -12.84
N ASP A 108 6.46 10.42 -12.43
CA ASP A 108 7.08 10.04 -11.15
C ASP A 108 6.35 10.65 -9.94
N TRP A 109 6.24 9.89 -8.84
CA TRP A 109 5.56 10.35 -7.62
C TRP A 109 6.22 11.56 -6.96
N GLY A 110 7.53 11.75 -7.10
CA GLY A 110 8.26 12.87 -6.49
C GLY A 110 7.81 14.24 -7.01
N ARG A 111 7.01 14.27 -8.09
CA ARG A 111 6.36 15.50 -8.58
C ARG A 111 5.15 15.91 -7.75
N ASN A 112 4.59 15.00 -6.95
CA ASN A 112 3.41 15.27 -6.13
C ASN A 112 3.79 15.96 -4.83
N ARG A 113 3.06 17.03 -4.50
CA ARG A 113 3.26 17.76 -3.24
C ARG A 113 2.98 16.84 -2.06
N GLY A 114 3.93 16.79 -1.13
CA GLY A 114 3.84 16.00 0.09
C GLY A 114 4.27 14.55 -0.11
N VAL A 115 4.80 14.16 -1.27
CA VAL A 115 5.47 12.87 -1.45
C VAL A 115 6.98 13.05 -1.27
N HIS A 116 7.57 12.25 -0.40
CA HIS A 116 9.00 12.19 -0.13
C HIS A 116 9.52 10.81 -0.51
N LEU A 117 10.25 10.71 -1.62
CA LEU A 117 10.82 9.44 -2.06
C LEU A 117 11.99 9.02 -1.15
N LEU A 118 11.99 7.74 -0.75
CA LEU A 118 13.06 7.12 0.05
C LEU A 118 14.07 6.37 -0.83
N THR A 119 13.78 6.22 -2.12
CA THR A 119 14.66 5.58 -3.11
C THR A 119 14.96 6.52 -4.26
N SER A 120 16.10 6.33 -4.92
CA SER A 120 16.53 7.14 -6.07
C SER A 120 15.85 6.76 -7.39
N ASN A 121 15.29 5.54 -7.48
CA ASN A 121 14.63 5.06 -8.69
C ASN A 121 13.24 5.71 -8.83
N PRO A 122 12.86 6.15 -10.04
CA PRO A 122 11.55 6.72 -10.26
C PRO A 122 10.45 5.68 -10.01
N ARG A 123 9.37 6.10 -9.34
CA ARG A 123 8.21 5.27 -9.01
C ARG A 123 6.98 5.88 -9.65
N ARG A 124 6.21 5.04 -10.35
CA ARG A 124 5.06 5.47 -11.16
C ARG A 124 3.76 4.87 -10.63
N SER A 125 3.73 3.58 -10.29
CA SER A 125 2.51 2.94 -9.79
C SER A 125 2.74 2.23 -8.47
N THR A 126 1.82 2.43 -7.53
CA THR A 126 1.62 1.48 -6.45
C THR A 126 0.92 0.28 -7.08
N SER A 127 1.35 -0.93 -6.74
CA SER A 127 0.94 -2.18 -7.36
C SER A 127 0.14 -3.04 -6.39
N VAL A 128 -0.68 -3.95 -6.92
CA VAL A 128 -1.39 -4.95 -6.11
C VAL A 128 -0.35 -5.75 -5.31
N GLY A 129 -0.60 -5.89 -4.01
CA GLY A 129 0.33 -6.56 -3.09
C GLY A 129 1.29 -5.63 -2.36
N ASP A 130 1.42 -4.37 -2.79
CA ASP A 130 2.08 -3.33 -1.98
C ASP A 130 1.21 -3.00 -0.76
N TYR A 131 1.83 -2.45 0.29
CA TYR A 131 1.07 -1.94 1.42
C TYR A 131 1.53 -0.56 1.85
N MET A 132 0.67 0.11 2.59
CA MET A 132 0.90 1.42 3.16
C MET A 132 0.66 1.37 4.66
N VAL A 133 1.47 2.06 5.46
CA VAL A 133 1.37 2.05 6.93
C VAL A 133 1.24 3.46 7.47
N GLY A 134 0.10 3.74 8.08
CA GLY A 134 -0.19 5.02 8.72
C GLY A 134 0.58 5.23 10.03
N ASP A 135 0.64 6.47 10.48
CA ASP A 135 1.25 6.82 11.78
C ASP A 135 0.53 6.20 12.99
N ASP A 136 -0.75 5.86 12.81
CA ASP A 136 -1.56 5.12 13.79
C ASP A 136 -1.31 3.61 13.77
N GLY A 137 -0.38 3.12 12.93
CA GLY A 137 -0.08 1.71 12.76
C GLY A 137 -1.05 0.97 11.84
N ALA A 138 -2.07 1.64 11.27
CA ALA A 138 -2.98 1.00 10.33
C ALA A 138 -2.24 0.57 9.05
N VAL A 139 -2.41 -0.69 8.66
CA VAL A 139 -1.86 -1.23 7.41
C VAL A 139 -2.94 -1.31 6.35
N LEU A 140 -2.69 -0.72 5.19
CA LEU A 140 -3.56 -0.72 4.03
C LEU A 140 -2.89 -1.52 2.91
N LEU A 141 -3.44 -2.68 2.58
CA LEU A 141 -3.00 -3.51 1.47
C LEU A 141 -3.62 -3.00 0.17
N VAL A 142 -2.81 -2.79 -0.86
CA VAL A 142 -3.27 -2.37 -2.18
C VAL A 142 -3.88 -3.57 -2.90
N ASP A 143 -5.15 -3.43 -3.27
CA ASP A 143 -5.94 -4.44 -3.97
C ASP A 143 -6.10 -4.03 -5.45
N ARG A 144 -6.76 -4.88 -6.25
CA ARG A 144 -7.07 -4.60 -7.67
C ARG A 144 -7.84 -3.29 -7.85
N CYS A 145 -8.67 -2.95 -6.85
CA CYS A 145 -9.46 -1.73 -6.81
C CYS A 145 -9.37 -1.11 -5.41
N GLY A 146 -8.47 -0.13 -5.23
CA GLY A 146 -8.32 0.59 -3.97
C GLY A 146 -7.46 -0.17 -2.97
N PHE A 147 -7.90 -0.22 -1.71
CA PHE A 147 -7.15 -0.85 -0.63
C PHE A 147 -8.06 -1.55 0.38
N THR A 148 -7.48 -2.55 1.04
CA THR A 148 -8.11 -3.28 2.14
C THR A 148 -7.29 -3.06 3.42
N LYS A 149 -7.95 -2.67 4.51
CA LYS A 149 -7.29 -2.55 5.81
C LYS A 149 -6.98 -3.94 6.37
N LEU A 150 -5.73 -4.15 6.76
CA LEU A 150 -5.31 -5.35 7.46
C LEU A 150 -5.46 -5.17 8.97
N ASP A 151 -5.99 -6.20 9.63
CA ASP A 151 -6.01 -6.30 11.08
C ASP A 151 -4.90 -7.25 11.50
N LEU A 152 -3.73 -6.69 11.77
CA LEU A 152 -2.54 -7.46 12.13
C LEU A 152 -2.46 -7.78 13.62
N GLY A 153 -3.50 -7.45 14.42
CA GLY A 153 -3.44 -7.58 15.87
C GLY A 153 -2.34 -6.74 16.54
N MET A 154 -1.70 -5.83 15.80
CA MET A 154 -0.72 -4.90 16.34
C MET A 154 -1.49 -3.87 17.17
N SER A 155 -1.37 -3.97 18.49
CA SER A 155 -2.02 -3.05 19.43
C SER A 155 -1.74 -1.60 19.03
N ASN A 156 -2.72 -0.70 19.19
CA ASN A 156 -2.67 0.75 18.91
C ASN A 156 -1.62 1.52 19.76
N GLN A 157 -0.43 0.98 19.98
CA GLN A 157 0.66 1.72 20.59
C GLN A 157 1.28 2.62 19.51
N PRO A 158 1.37 3.93 19.76
CA PRO A 158 2.01 4.86 18.83
C PRO A 158 3.48 4.43 18.63
N ARG A 159 3.91 4.39 17.36
CA ARG A 159 5.26 4.01 16.92
C ARG A 159 6.36 4.63 17.80
N GLN A 160 7.10 3.82 18.57
CA GLN A 160 8.42 4.17 19.09
C GLN A 160 9.53 3.21 18.60
N ASP A 161 9.18 2.10 17.92
CA ASP A 161 9.97 0.87 18.05
C ASP A 161 10.54 0.31 16.73
N TYR A 162 10.09 0.76 15.55
CA TYR A 162 10.51 0.15 14.27
C TYR A 162 11.85 0.68 13.71
N GLU A 163 12.46 1.68 14.35
CA GLU A 163 13.77 2.19 13.93
C GLU A 163 14.92 1.23 14.29
N GLU A 164 14.75 0.35 15.28
CA GLU A 164 15.81 -0.59 15.71
C GLU A 164 16.02 -1.78 14.77
N ALA A 165 14.99 -2.21 14.04
CA ALA A 165 15.10 -3.33 13.10
C ALA A 165 15.76 -2.93 11.76
N ALA A 166 15.62 -1.66 11.35
CA ALA A 166 16.24 -1.14 10.13
C ALA A 166 17.70 -0.68 10.34
N MET A 167 18.08 -0.31 11.57
CA MET A 167 19.45 0.13 11.89
C MET A 167 20.43 -0.98 12.29
N ASN A 168 19.94 -2.22 12.52
CA ASN A 168 20.78 -3.37 12.87
C ASN A 168 21.04 -4.35 11.70
N ALA A 169 20.64 -4.00 10.48
CA ALA A 169 21.08 -4.75 9.31
C ALA A 169 22.60 -4.52 9.13
N PRO A 170 23.45 -5.57 9.17
CA PRO A 170 24.87 -5.40 8.95
C PRO A 170 25.10 -4.80 7.57
N HIS A 171 25.82 -3.67 7.52
CA HIS A 171 26.36 -3.15 6.27
C HIS A 171 27.29 -4.21 5.67
N VAL A 172 26.85 -4.84 4.58
CA VAL A 172 27.68 -5.65 3.68
C VAL A 172 28.01 -4.80 2.47
#